data_AF-A0A7Y3S304-F1
#
_entry.id   AF-A0A7Y3S304-F1
#
_cell.length_a   1.000
_cell.length_b   1.000
_cell.length_c   1.000
_cell.angle_alpha   90.00
_cell.angle_beta   90.00
_cell.angle_gamma   90.00
#
_symmetry.space_group_name_H-M   'P 1'
#
loop_
_entity.id
_entity.type
_entity.pdbx_description
1 polymer ?
#
loop_
_entity_poly.entity_id
_entity_poly.type
_entity_poly.pdbx_seq_one_letter_code
_entity_poly.pdbx_strand_id
1 'polypeptide(L)'
;MIDLKGEEDFEGNFEDRSRDLQAEIEAERIAEALVFASSQPVSEGFLAERLPEKTDVRAIMLRLKENYAPRGVNLVQVEGAWAFRTAADLSFVIRRDDNEVKKLSRAALEVLAIIAYHQPVTRAEIEDIRGVQTSRGTLDVLMEAGWVRFRGRRRTPGRPVTLGTTRDFLDHFGLEELRDLPGLEELKGAGLLSGRIPANFNIPSPLMNDELTEDEDPITQMDLEELGLLAPRGTPED
;
A
#
# COMPACT_ATOMS: atom_id res chain seq x y z
N MET A 1 -49.41 52.07 -0.26
CA MET A 1 -48.53 51.51 -1.31
C MET A 1 -47.51 50.68 -0.55
N ILE A 2 -47.82 49.41 -0.34
CA ILE A 2 -46.99 48.49 0.45
C ILE A 2 -45.88 47.99 -0.46
N ASP A 3 -44.69 47.90 0.10
CA ASP A 3 -43.40 47.65 -0.55
C ASP A 3 -43.39 46.27 -1.26
N LEU A 4 -43.60 46.26 -2.58
CA LEU A 4 -43.55 45.06 -3.42
C LEU A 4 -42.10 44.64 -3.77
N LYS A 5 -41.08 45.36 -3.25
CA LYS A 5 -39.68 45.09 -3.57
C LYS A 5 -39.06 43.96 -2.75
N GLY A 6 -39.68 43.57 -1.62
CA GLY A 6 -39.15 42.55 -0.72
C GLY A 6 -39.55 41.10 -1.07
N GLU A 7 -40.53 40.88 -1.93
CA GLU A 7 -40.97 39.53 -2.34
C GLU A 7 -40.08 38.94 -3.45
N GLU A 8 -39.64 39.76 -4.42
CA GLU A 8 -38.74 39.32 -5.51
C GLU A 8 -37.33 38.97 -5.01
N ASP A 9 -36.80 39.70 -4.01
CA ASP A 9 -35.49 39.42 -3.40
C ASP A 9 -35.48 38.11 -2.59
N PHE A 10 -36.64 37.69 -2.07
CA PHE A 10 -36.79 36.45 -1.32
C PHE A 10 -36.85 35.24 -2.26
N GLU A 11 -37.66 35.29 -3.32
CA GLU A 11 -37.77 34.20 -4.30
C GLU A 11 -36.44 33.93 -5.04
N GLY A 12 -35.70 34.98 -5.43
CA GLY A 12 -34.40 34.83 -6.09
C GLY A 12 -33.36 34.09 -5.24
N ASN A 13 -33.37 34.31 -3.92
CA ASN A 13 -32.45 33.64 -2.98
C ASN A 13 -32.82 32.16 -2.74
N PHE A 14 -34.10 31.78 -2.85
CA PHE A 14 -34.52 30.38 -2.74
C PHE A 14 -34.19 29.56 -3.98
N GLU A 15 -34.35 30.15 -5.17
CA GLU A 15 -34.01 29.47 -6.42
C GLU A 15 -32.50 29.24 -6.57
N ASP A 16 -31.67 30.21 -6.18
CA ASP A 16 -30.20 30.12 -6.27
C ASP A 16 -29.65 29.03 -5.33
N ARG A 17 -30.09 29.03 -4.06
CA ARG A 17 -29.71 27.99 -3.09
C ARG A 17 -30.16 26.59 -3.50
N SER A 18 -31.29 26.48 -4.19
CA SER A 18 -31.80 25.19 -4.69
C SER A 18 -30.96 24.68 -5.85
N ARG A 19 -30.45 25.56 -6.73
CA ARG A 19 -29.53 25.21 -7.82
C ARG A 19 -28.17 24.80 -7.31
N ASP A 20 -27.62 25.53 -6.34
CA ASP A 20 -26.32 25.20 -5.72
C ASP A 20 -26.36 23.81 -5.06
N LEU A 21 -27.44 23.53 -4.33
CA LEU A 21 -27.64 22.22 -3.70
C LEU A 21 -27.75 21.09 -4.74
N GLN A 22 -28.44 21.33 -5.87
CA GLN A 22 -28.54 20.36 -6.96
C GLN A 22 -27.18 20.10 -7.61
N ALA A 23 -26.38 21.14 -7.83
CA ALA A 23 -25.04 21.01 -8.40
C ALA A 23 -24.10 20.23 -7.48
N GLU A 24 -24.16 20.46 -6.16
CA GLU A 24 -23.38 19.69 -5.19
C GLU A 24 -23.76 18.21 -5.17
N ILE A 25 -25.08 17.91 -5.19
CA ILE A 25 -25.58 16.53 -5.25
C ILE A 25 -25.14 15.84 -6.54
N GLU A 26 -25.21 16.55 -7.67
CA GLU A 26 -24.74 16.02 -8.96
C GLU A 26 -23.24 15.72 -8.92
N ALA A 27 -22.44 16.65 -8.38
CA ALA A 27 -21.00 16.47 -8.26
C ALA A 27 -20.63 15.31 -7.32
N GLU A 28 -21.33 15.12 -6.20
CA GLU A 28 -21.17 13.93 -5.35
C GLU A 28 -21.43 12.64 -6.11
N ARG A 29 -22.52 12.58 -6.88
CA ARG A 29 -22.89 11.39 -7.65
C ARG A 29 -21.87 11.07 -8.74
N ILE A 30 -21.34 12.09 -9.41
CA ILE A 30 -20.29 11.90 -10.42
C ILE A 30 -18.99 11.43 -9.75
N ALA A 31 -18.58 12.06 -8.66
CA ALA A 31 -17.36 11.69 -7.94
C ALA A 31 -17.43 10.24 -7.43
N GLU A 32 -18.55 9.85 -6.82
CA GLU A 32 -18.82 8.47 -6.38
C GLU A 32 -18.70 7.48 -7.55
N ALA A 33 -19.34 7.78 -8.68
CA ALA A 33 -19.30 6.92 -9.86
C ALA A 33 -17.88 6.77 -10.44
N LEU A 34 -17.11 7.86 -10.51
CA LEU A 34 -15.73 7.85 -11.01
C LEU A 34 -14.82 7.00 -10.12
N VAL A 35 -14.93 7.13 -8.80
CA VAL A 35 -14.12 6.35 -7.86
C VAL A 35 -14.54 4.88 -7.86
N PHE A 36 -15.84 4.59 -7.95
CA PHE A 36 -16.36 3.23 -8.01
C PHE A 36 -15.95 2.49 -9.29
N ALA A 37 -15.96 3.17 -10.44
CA ALA A 37 -15.59 2.56 -11.72
C ALA A 37 -14.07 2.37 -11.89
N SER A 38 -13.25 3.04 -11.08
CA SER A 38 -11.79 2.98 -11.19
C SER A 38 -11.21 1.74 -10.51
N SER A 39 -10.31 1.05 -11.20
CA SER A 39 -9.50 -0.03 -10.63
C SER A 39 -8.31 0.47 -9.81
N GLN A 40 -7.98 1.77 -9.91
CA GLN A 40 -6.86 2.43 -9.25
C GLN A 40 -7.33 3.62 -8.40
N PRO A 41 -6.59 4.02 -7.35
CA PRO A 41 -6.90 5.24 -6.61
C PRO A 41 -7.00 6.47 -7.54
N VAL A 42 -8.00 7.31 -7.30
CA VAL A 42 -8.34 8.47 -8.15
C VAL A 42 -7.89 9.78 -7.48
N SER A 43 -7.03 10.54 -8.14
CA SER A 43 -6.53 11.81 -7.60
C SER A 43 -7.58 12.92 -7.59
N GLU A 44 -7.47 13.89 -6.67
CA GLU A 44 -8.33 15.09 -6.66
C GLU A 44 -8.22 15.88 -7.97
N GLY A 45 -7.04 15.91 -8.60
CA GLY A 45 -6.85 16.54 -9.92
C GLY A 45 -7.68 15.89 -11.03
N PHE A 46 -7.73 14.55 -11.06
CA PHE A 46 -8.54 13.82 -12.03
C PHE A 46 -10.04 14.10 -11.86
N LEU A 47 -10.50 14.21 -10.60
CA LEU A 47 -11.88 14.56 -10.27
C LEU A 47 -12.20 16.00 -10.66
N ALA A 48 -11.31 16.95 -10.38
CA ALA A 48 -11.48 18.37 -10.71
C ALA A 48 -11.72 18.60 -12.21
N GLU A 49 -11.06 17.82 -13.08
CA GLU A 49 -11.25 17.89 -14.54
C GLU A 49 -12.63 17.41 -15.02
N ARG A 50 -13.36 16.63 -14.21
CA ARG A 50 -14.58 15.90 -14.60
C ARG A 50 -15.82 16.33 -13.83
N LEU A 51 -15.64 17.02 -12.71
CA LEU A 51 -16.72 17.63 -11.95
C LEU A 51 -17.09 19.01 -12.52
N PRO A 52 -18.32 19.50 -12.23
CA PRO A 52 -18.74 20.84 -12.62
C PRO A 52 -17.75 21.92 -12.17
N GLU A 53 -17.61 22.99 -12.95
CA GLU A 53 -16.74 24.12 -12.59
C GLU A 53 -17.13 24.72 -11.23
N LYS A 54 -16.14 25.20 -10.47
CA LYS A 54 -16.28 25.76 -9.10
C LYS A 54 -16.67 24.76 -8.01
N THR A 55 -16.68 23.47 -8.31
CA THR A 55 -16.87 22.42 -7.30
C THR A 55 -15.69 22.37 -6.33
N ASP A 56 -15.95 22.39 -5.03
CA ASP A 56 -14.95 22.03 -4.02
C ASP A 56 -14.83 20.51 -3.93
N VAL A 57 -13.92 19.96 -4.72
CA VAL A 57 -13.64 18.52 -4.80
C VAL A 57 -13.34 17.96 -3.41
N ARG A 58 -12.53 18.66 -2.62
CA ARG A 58 -12.11 18.19 -1.29
C ARG A 58 -13.31 18.10 -0.35
N ALA A 59 -14.16 19.12 -0.31
CA ALA A 59 -15.36 19.11 0.51
C ALA A 59 -16.30 17.96 0.13
N ILE A 60 -16.48 17.72 -1.17
CA ILE A 60 -17.30 16.61 -1.68
C ILE A 60 -16.74 15.25 -1.25
N MET A 61 -15.44 15.04 -1.42
CA MET A 61 -14.82 13.75 -1.08
C MET A 61 -14.85 13.48 0.43
N LEU A 62 -14.68 14.51 1.26
CA LEU A 62 -14.81 14.39 2.72
C LEU A 62 -16.25 14.01 3.12
N ARG A 63 -17.25 14.65 2.51
CA ARG A 63 -18.66 14.33 2.77
C ARG A 63 -19.02 12.91 2.31
N LEU A 64 -18.54 12.47 1.13
CA LEU A 64 -18.68 11.09 0.69
C LEU A 64 -18.00 10.11 1.66
N LYS A 65 -16.81 10.45 2.17
CA LYS A 65 -16.10 9.62 3.17
C LYS A 65 -16.95 9.42 4.42
N GLU A 66 -17.54 10.48 4.96
CA GLU A 66 -18.43 10.41 6.12
C GLU A 66 -19.70 9.58 5.82
N ASN A 67 -20.31 9.78 4.65
CA ASN A 67 -21.50 9.04 4.21
C ASN A 67 -21.26 7.54 4.07
N TYR A 68 -20.04 7.14 3.70
CA TYR A 68 -19.63 5.75 3.53
C TYR A 68 -18.98 5.13 4.76
N ALA A 69 -18.60 5.91 5.78
CA ALA A 69 -18.00 5.39 7.01
C ALA A 69 -18.82 4.29 7.71
N PRO A 70 -20.17 4.37 7.83
CA PRO A 70 -20.95 3.32 8.47
C PRO A 70 -21.36 2.17 7.52
N ARG A 71 -20.91 2.17 6.26
CA ARG A 71 -21.30 1.20 5.24
C ARG A 71 -20.29 0.06 5.13
N GLY A 72 -20.69 -1.03 4.46
CA GLY A 72 -19.80 -2.18 4.22
C GLY A 72 -18.72 -1.95 3.15
N VAL A 73 -18.76 -0.81 2.47
CA VAL A 73 -17.71 -0.29 1.61
C VAL A 73 -17.39 1.09 2.14
N ASN A 74 -16.11 1.41 2.32
CA ASN A 74 -15.66 2.71 2.79
C ASN A 74 -14.87 3.42 1.70
N LEU A 75 -15.01 4.74 1.63
CA LEU A 75 -14.17 5.60 0.82
C LEU A 75 -12.94 5.97 1.64
N VAL A 76 -11.75 5.63 1.15
CA VAL A 76 -10.46 5.89 1.82
C VAL A 76 -9.57 6.77 0.96
N GLN A 77 -8.59 7.42 1.60
CA GLN A 77 -7.57 8.22 0.93
C GLN A 77 -6.22 7.50 1.05
N VAL A 78 -5.52 7.31 -0.08
CA VAL A 78 -4.23 6.64 -0.21
C VAL A 78 -3.34 7.52 -1.08
N GLU A 79 -2.19 7.97 -0.55
CA GLU A 79 -1.26 8.88 -1.25
C GLU A 79 -1.93 10.14 -1.86
N GLY A 80 -2.95 10.69 -1.18
CA GLY A 80 -3.71 11.84 -1.68
C GLY A 80 -4.71 11.53 -2.81
N ALA A 81 -4.88 10.26 -3.15
CA ALA A 81 -5.90 9.75 -4.07
C ALA A 81 -7.01 9.00 -3.31
N TRP A 82 -8.16 8.82 -3.94
CA TRP A 82 -9.38 8.29 -3.33
C TRP A 82 -9.75 6.94 -3.92
N ALA A 83 -10.15 5.99 -3.08
CA ALA A 83 -10.57 4.66 -3.53
C ALA A 83 -11.64 4.05 -2.63
N PHE A 84 -12.53 3.24 -3.21
CA PHE A 84 -13.40 2.38 -2.42
C PHE A 84 -12.66 1.12 -1.96
N ARG A 85 -12.87 0.76 -0.70
CA ARG A 85 -12.38 -0.47 -0.06
C ARG A 85 -13.51 -1.11 0.73
N THR A 86 -13.39 -2.40 0.95
CA THR A 86 -14.33 -3.11 1.82
C THR A 86 -14.10 -2.68 3.26
N ALA A 87 -15.19 -2.62 4.04
CA ALA A 87 -15.10 -2.23 5.44
C ALA A 87 -14.28 -3.27 6.22
N ALA A 88 -13.34 -2.78 7.05
CA ALA A 88 -12.36 -3.64 7.72
C ALA A 88 -13.01 -4.65 8.68
N ASP A 89 -14.13 -4.26 9.30
CA ASP A 89 -14.96 -5.08 10.17
C ASP A 89 -15.70 -6.20 9.42
N LEU A 90 -15.90 -6.08 8.10
CA LEU A 90 -16.52 -7.10 7.25
C LEU A 90 -15.52 -8.03 6.54
N SER A 91 -14.22 -7.87 6.80
CA SER A 91 -13.15 -8.67 6.18
C SER A 91 -13.35 -10.19 6.35
N PHE A 92 -14.01 -10.63 7.42
CA PHE A 92 -14.29 -12.04 7.69
C PHE A 92 -15.32 -12.68 6.74
N VAL A 93 -16.23 -11.90 6.14
CA VAL A 93 -17.28 -12.39 5.22
C VAL A 93 -16.71 -12.55 3.81
N ILE A 94 -15.87 -11.61 3.40
CA ILE A 94 -15.36 -11.50 2.02
C ILE A 94 -14.29 -12.56 1.74
N ARG A 95 -13.53 -12.98 2.76
CA ARG A 95 -12.48 -14.00 2.65
C ARG A 95 -12.98 -15.45 2.44
N ARG A 96 -14.27 -15.67 2.19
CA ARG A 96 -14.84 -17.03 2.08
C ARG A 96 -14.59 -17.72 0.73
N ASP A 97 -14.26 -16.97 -0.33
CA ASP A 97 -14.18 -17.51 -1.71
C ASP A 97 -12.80 -17.34 -2.38
N ASP A 98 -11.75 -17.03 -1.63
CA ASP A 98 -10.40 -17.07 -2.21
C ASP A 98 -9.91 -18.52 -2.26
N ASN A 99 -9.94 -19.09 -3.47
CA ASN A 99 -9.13 -20.23 -3.91
C ASN A 99 -7.86 -20.32 -3.07
N GLU A 100 -7.76 -21.39 -2.25
CA GLU A 100 -6.58 -21.82 -1.48
C GLU A 100 -5.38 -20.86 -1.60
N VAL A 101 -5.47 -19.68 -0.99
CA VAL A 101 -4.28 -18.83 -0.83
C VAL A 101 -3.42 -19.67 0.07
N LYS A 102 -2.41 -20.34 -0.49
CA LYS A 102 -1.45 -21.14 0.26
C LYS A 102 -0.92 -20.23 1.35
N LYS A 103 -1.49 -20.37 2.55
CA LYS A 103 -1.11 -19.55 3.69
C LYS A 103 0.40 -19.70 3.81
N LEU A 104 1.11 -18.58 3.85
CA LEU A 104 2.55 -18.63 4.07
C LEU A 104 2.81 -19.51 5.27
N SER A 105 3.72 -20.47 5.09
CA SER A 105 4.16 -21.28 6.22
C SER A 105 4.72 -20.37 7.32
N ARG A 106 4.72 -20.84 8.56
CA ARG A 106 5.33 -20.10 9.67
C ARG A 106 6.77 -19.70 9.36
N ALA A 107 7.53 -20.57 8.70
CA ALA A 107 8.91 -20.27 8.29
C ALA A 107 8.98 -19.15 7.23
N ALA A 108 8.02 -19.09 6.30
CA ALA A 108 7.96 -18.01 5.30
C ALA A 108 7.57 -16.67 5.93
N LEU A 109 6.66 -16.67 6.90
CA LEU A 109 6.33 -15.47 7.69
C LEU A 109 7.53 -14.98 8.50
N GLU A 110 8.30 -15.88 9.12
CA GLU A 110 9.54 -15.52 9.84
C GLU A 110 10.56 -14.87 8.90
N VAL A 111 10.79 -15.44 7.72
CA VAL A 111 11.70 -14.87 6.71
C VAL A 111 11.22 -13.51 6.23
N LEU A 112 9.92 -13.38 5.93
CA LEU A 112 9.32 -12.10 5.51
C LEU A 112 9.50 -11.02 6.57
N ALA A 113 9.26 -11.35 7.84
CA ALA A 113 9.46 -10.42 8.94
C ALA A 113 10.93 -9.97 9.03
N ILE A 114 11.88 -10.91 8.95
CA ILE A 114 13.30 -10.55 8.98
C ILE A 114 13.65 -9.60 7.83
N ILE A 115 13.16 -9.85 6.61
CA ILE A 115 13.39 -8.96 5.47
C ILE A 115 12.78 -7.58 5.73
N ALA A 116 11.53 -7.52 6.20
CA ALA A 116 10.85 -6.25 6.45
C ALA A 116 11.58 -5.36 7.48
N TYR A 117 12.08 -5.95 8.58
CA TYR A 117 12.75 -5.23 9.66
C TYR A 117 14.27 -5.03 9.45
N HIS A 118 14.93 -5.85 8.62
CA HIS A 118 16.39 -5.81 8.44
C HIS A 118 16.85 -5.48 7.03
N GLN A 119 15.95 -5.13 6.10
CA GLN A 119 16.37 -4.71 4.77
C GLN A 119 17.27 -3.47 4.81
N PRO A 120 18.29 -3.40 3.95
CA PRO A 120 18.70 -4.43 2.99
C PRO A 120 19.33 -5.65 3.67
N VAL A 121 18.92 -6.88 3.33
CA VAL A 121 19.41 -8.10 3.99
C VAL A 121 19.79 -9.20 2.97
N THR A 122 20.83 -9.96 3.26
CA THR A 122 21.26 -11.10 2.43
C THR A 122 20.67 -12.41 2.93
N ARG A 123 20.64 -13.43 2.08
CA ARG A 123 20.22 -14.77 2.50
C ARG A 123 21.01 -15.30 3.70
N ALA A 124 22.32 -15.09 3.71
CA ALA A 124 23.18 -15.56 4.80
C ALA A 124 22.82 -14.89 6.14
N GLU A 125 22.54 -13.58 6.12
CA GLU A 125 22.10 -12.84 7.31
C GLU A 125 20.72 -13.28 7.79
N ILE A 126 19.79 -13.58 6.86
CA ILE A 126 18.49 -14.17 7.23
C ILE A 126 18.69 -15.50 7.95
N GLU A 127 19.55 -16.38 7.43
CA GLU A 127 19.83 -17.69 8.03
C GLU A 127 20.53 -17.57 9.39
N ASP A 128 21.43 -16.59 9.56
CA ASP A 128 22.10 -16.29 10.82
C ASP A 128 21.10 -15.80 11.89
N ILE A 129 20.21 -14.87 11.53
CA ILE A 129 19.16 -14.36 12.43
C ILE A 129 18.17 -15.47 12.83
N ARG A 130 17.82 -16.37 11.89
CA ARG A 130 16.93 -17.51 12.17
C ARG A 130 17.61 -18.63 12.95
N GLY A 131 18.94 -18.70 12.93
CA GLY A 131 19.72 -19.81 13.47
C GLY A 131 19.53 -21.14 12.73
N VAL A 132 18.87 -21.14 11.57
CA VAL A 132 18.62 -22.32 10.73
C VAL A 132 18.65 -21.94 9.25
N GLN A 133 19.02 -22.89 8.40
CA GLN A 133 19.01 -22.69 6.96
C GLN A 133 17.60 -22.37 6.45
N THR A 134 17.51 -21.49 5.48
CA THR A 134 16.26 -21.13 4.81
C THR A 134 16.12 -22.04 3.60
N SER A 135 14.97 -22.68 3.42
CA SER A 135 14.76 -23.50 2.23
C SER A 135 14.73 -22.60 0.99
N ARG A 136 15.30 -23.08 -0.13
CA ARG A 136 15.37 -22.29 -1.38
C ARG A 136 13.99 -21.78 -1.81
N GLY A 137 12.97 -22.64 -1.74
CA GLY A 137 11.60 -22.29 -2.10
C GLY A 137 10.89 -21.29 -1.17
N THR A 138 11.43 -20.98 0.02
CA THR A 138 10.78 -19.98 0.89
C THR A 138 10.91 -18.59 0.30
N LEU A 139 12.11 -18.21 -0.17
CA LEU A 139 12.32 -16.92 -0.82
C LEU A 139 11.60 -16.84 -2.16
N ASP A 140 11.60 -17.93 -2.93
CA ASP A 140 10.89 -18.01 -4.21
C ASP A 140 9.39 -17.75 -4.03
N VAL A 141 8.75 -18.37 -3.03
CA VAL A 141 7.32 -18.13 -2.71
C VAL A 141 7.05 -16.67 -2.32
N LEU A 142 7.95 -16.03 -1.58
CA LEU A 142 7.78 -14.62 -1.20
C LEU A 142 7.96 -13.67 -2.39
N MET A 143 8.82 -14.02 -3.35
CA MET A 143 8.99 -13.28 -4.60
C MET A 143 7.82 -13.50 -5.56
N GLU A 144 7.32 -14.75 -5.69
CA GLU A 144 6.13 -15.08 -6.48
C GLU A 144 4.88 -14.38 -5.94
N ALA A 145 4.76 -14.25 -4.61
CA ALA A 145 3.71 -13.47 -3.97
C ALA A 145 3.86 -11.95 -4.19
N GLY A 146 4.97 -11.51 -4.77
CA GLY A 146 5.25 -10.09 -5.05
C GLY A 146 5.64 -9.28 -3.82
N TRP A 147 5.85 -9.89 -2.64
CA TRP A 147 6.12 -9.15 -1.39
C TRP A 147 7.61 -8.87 -1.14
N VAL A 148 8.48 -9.66 -1.76
CA VAL A 148 9.94 -9.54 -1.66
C VAL A 148 10.52 -9.42 -3.05
N ARG A 149 11.59 -8.63 -3.18
CA ARG A 149 12.36 -8.50 -4.41
C ARG A 149 13.86 -8.51 -4.12
N PHE A 150 14.65 -8.76 -5.15
CA PHE A 150 16.05 -8.42 -5.12
C PHE A 150 16.23 -6.89 -5.15
N ARG A 151 17.10 -6.36 -4.30
CA ARG A 151 17.32 -4.92 -4.11
C ARG A 151 18.62 -4.44 -4.75
N GLY A 152 19.73 -5.05 -4.36
CA GLY A 152 21.08 -4.63 -4.72
C GLY A 152 22.10 -5.74 -4.54
N ARG A 153 23.38 -5.40 -4.65
CA ARG A 153 24.50 -6.24 -4.19
C ARG A 153 25.32 -5.49 -3.15
N ARG A 154 25.66 -6.17 -2.05
CA ARG A 154 26.45 -5.55 -0.98
C ARG A 154 27.90 -5.38 -1.38
N ARG A 155 28.53 -4.26 -0.99
CA ARG A 155 29.96 -3.97 -1.19
C ARG A 155 30.88 -4.70 -0.19
N THR A 156 30.67 -6.01 -0.03
CA THR A 156 31.47 -6.90 0.83
C THR A 156 32.09 -8.04 0.01
N PRO A 157 33.09 -8.77 0.54
CA PRO A 157 33.66 -9.92 -0.15
C PRO A 157 32.58 -10.92 -0.59
N GLY A 158 32.61 -11.32 -1.86
CA GLY A 158 31.60 -12.20 -2.47
C GLY A 158 30.38 -11.47 -3.05
N ARG A 159 30.22 -10.16 -2.79
CA ARG A 159 29.15 -9.29 -3.32
C ARG A 159 27.76 -9.94 -3.31
N PRO A 160 27.29 -10.42 -2.15
CA PRO A 160 26.02 -11.12 -2.07
C PRO A 160 24.84 -10.21 -2.44
N VAL A 161 23.80 -10.82 -3.01
CA VAL A 161 22.56 -10.14 -3.36
C VAL A 161 21.78 -9.79 -2.10
N THR A 162 21.25 -8.57 -2.04
CA THR A 162 20.39 -8.08 -0.98
C THR A 162 18.92 -8.17 -1.39
N LEU A 163 18.07 -8.37 -0.38
CA LEU A 163 16.63 -8.51 -0.47
C LEU A 163 15.97 -7.34 0.25
N GLY A 164 14.79 -6.97 -0.26
CA GLY A 164 13.92 -5.96 0.34
C GLY A 164 12.46 -6.25 0.04
N THR A 165 11.57 -5.54 0.72
CA THR A 165 10.12 -5.60 0.47
C THR A 165 9.73 -4.77 -0.75
N THR A 166 8.52 -5.00 -1.25
CA THR A 166 7.95 -4.27 -2.39
C THR A 166 6.86 -3.30 -1.95
N ARG A 167 6.25 -2.58 -2.90
CA ARG A 167 5.04 -1.79 -2.66
C ARG A 167 3.84 -2.67 -2.35
N ASP A 168 3.69 -3.79 -3.07
CA ASP A 168 2.62 -4.77 -2.83
C ASP A 168 2.63 -5.32 -1.40
N PHE A 169 3.80 -5.41 -0.76
CA PHE A 169 3.90 -5.70 0.67
C PHE A 169 3.22 -4.61 1.52
N LEU A 170 3.56 -3.34 1.31
CA LEU A 170 2.96 -2.22 2.04
C LEU A 170 1.43 -2.19 1.83
N ASP A 171 0.97 -2.33 0.59
CA ASP A 171 -0.45 -2.38 0.23
C ASP A 171 -1.16 -3.55 0.91
N HIS A 172 -0.54 -4.73 0.95
CA HIS A 172 -1.14 -5.92 1.57
C HIS A 172 -1.29 -5.77 3.08
N PHE A 173 -0.32 -5.15 3.75
CA PHE A 173 -0.33 -4.94 5.19
C PHE A 173 -0.97 -3.61 5.62
N GLY A 174 -1.39 -2.77 4.67
CA GLY A 174 -2.03 -1.48 4.93
C GLY A 174 -1.11 -0.46 5.59
N LEU A 175 0.17 -0.46 5.20
CA LEU A 175 1.21 0.43 5.71
C LEU A 175 1.46 1.56 4.70
N GLU A 176 1.68 2.80 5.16
CA GLU A 176 2.08 3.89 4.27
C GLU A 176 3.59 3.77 3.96
N GLU A 177 4.36 3.33 4.94
CA GLU A 177 5.80 3.20 4.86
C GLU A 177 6.35 2.15 5.83
N LEU A 178 7.60 1.74 5.64
CA LEU A 178 8.18 0.66 6.44
C LEU A 178 8.28 0.99 7.93
N ARG A 179 8.42 2.26 8.31
CA ARG A 179 8.46 2.66 9.73
C ARG A 179 7.13 2.52 10.44
N ASP A 180 6.04 2.32 9.71
CA ASP A 180 4.73 1.98 10.29
C ASP A 180 4.67 0.52 10.75
N LEU A 181 5.71 -0.27 10.46
CA LEU A 181 5.82 -1.61 11.02
C LEU A 181 5.82 -1.53 12.55
N PRO A 182 4.96 -2.31 13.23
CA PRO A 182 4.78 -2.19 14.67
C PRO A 182 6.10 -2.48 15.40
N GLY A 183 6.44 -1.58 16.32
CA GLY A 183 7.65 -1.72 17.13
C GLY A 183 7.60 -2.93 18.07
N LEU A 184 8.74 -3.31 18.65
CA LEU A 184 8.82 -4.43 19.61
C LEU A 184 7.86 -4.23 20.81
N GLU A 185 7.69 -3.00 21.28
CA GLU A 185 6.81 -2.68 22.41
C GLU A 185 5.32 -2.80 22.06
N GLU A 186 4.93 -2.43 20.84
CA GLU A 186 3.57 -2.55 20.35
C GLU A 186 3.18 -4.00 20.09
N LEU A 187 4.10 -4.80 19.55
CA LEU A 187 3.92 -6.25 19.37
C LEU A 187 3.83 -7.01 20.70
N LYS A 188 4.53 -6.54 21.75
CA LYS A 188 4.39 -7.05 23.13
C LYS A 188 3.06 -6.62 23.75
N GLY A 189 2.67 -5.35 23.58
CA GLY A 189 1.41 -4.80 24.09
C GLY A 189 0.16 -5.42 23.47
N ALA A 190 0.25 -5.83 22.19
CA ALA A 190 -0.80 -6.54 21.47
C ALA A 190 -0.89 -8.05 21.79
N GLY A 191 -0.01 -8.58 22.66
CA GLY A 191 0.01 -10.00 23.03
C GLY A 191 0.52 -10.95 21.92
N LEU A 192 1.09 -10.40 20.84
CA LEU A 192 1.54 -11.17 19.67
C LEU A 192 2.91 -11.83 19.86
N LEU A 193 3.68 -11.41 20.88
CA LEU A 193 5.01 -11.95 21.20
C LEU A 193 4.98 -12.80 22.47
N SER A 194 4.52 -14.05 22.35
CA SER A 194 4.54 -15.04 23.45
C SER A 194 5.85 -15.85 23.54
N GLY A 195 6.85 -15.57 22.71
CA GLY A 195 8.11 -16.31 22.64
C GLY A 195 9.30 -15.51 23.20
N ARG A 196 10.19 -16.19 23.93
CA ARG A 196 11.45 -15.62 24.46
C ARG A 196 12.25 -14.94 23.35
N ILE A 197 12.24 -13.62 23.38
CA ILE A 197 13.15 -12.78 22.59
C ILE A 197 14.56 -12.94 23.18
N PRO A 198 15.58 -13.34 22.40
CA PRO A 198 16.96 -13.35 22.86
C PRO A 198 17.37 -11.96 23.37
N ALA A 199 18.16 -11.89 24.44
CA ALA A 199 18.57 -10.63 25.08
C ALA A 199 19.33 -9.67 24.14
N ASN A 200 19.76 -10.14 22.97
CA ASN A 200 20.54 -9.40 21.98
C ASN A 200 19.71 -9.06 20.73
N PHE A 201 18.38 -9.25 20.76
CA PHE A 201 17.52 -8.97 19.62
C PHE A 201 17.27 -7.46 19.51
N ASN A 202 18.07 -6.81 18.68
CA ASN A 202 17.88 -5.41 18.30
C ASN A 202 17.06 -5.38 17.01
N ILE A 203 15.85 -4.81 17.04
CA ILE A 203 15.07 -4.55 15.82
C ILE A 203 15.55 -3.19 15.28
N PRO A 204 16.24 -3.12 14.14
CA PRO A 204 16.58 -1.86 13.51
C PRO A 204 15.31 -1.14 13.05
N SER A 205 15.33 0.19 13.09
CA SER A 205 14.29 0.97 12.41
C SER A 205 14.47 0.79 10.90
N PRO A 206 13.44 0.39 10.15
CA PRO A 206 13.55 0.30 8.70
C PRO A 206 13.83 1.67 8.08
N LEU A 207 14.63 1.68 7.02
CA LEU A 207 15.06 2.89 6.32
C LEU A 207 13.92 3.49 5.48
N MET A 208 13.93 4.83 5.34
CA MET A 208 12.82 5.64 4.81
C MET A 208 12.46 5.38 3.34
N ASN A 209 13.40 4.96 2.48
CA ASN A 209 13.21 4.99 1.03
C ASN A 209 13.69 3.72 0.33
N ASP A 210 13.13 3.48 -0.87
CA ASP A 210 13.54 2.40 -1.77
C ASP A 210 14.92 2.62 -2.43
N GLU A 211 15.64 3.66 -2.01
CA GLU A 211 16.96 4.04 -2.50
C GLU A 211 18.06 3.11 -1.97
N LEU A 212 18.99 2.73 -2.82
CA LEU A 212 20.14 1.91 -2.44
C LEU A 212 20.95 2.61 -1.34
N THR A 213 21.38 1.83 -0.36
CA THR A 213 22.31 2.32 0.68
C THR A 213 23.69 2.59 0.09
N GLU A 214 24.54 3.37 0.76
CA GLU A 214 25.90 3.70 0.27
C GLU A 214 26.79 2.47 0.05
N ASP A 215 26.44 1.38 0.74
CA ASP A 215 27.09 0.08 0.75
C ASP A 215 26.42 -0.95 -0.19
N GLU A 216 25.48 -0.51 -1.03
CA GLU A 216 24.85 -1.29 -2.09
C GLU A 216 25.19 -0.79 -3.50
N ASP A 217 25.43 -1.74 -4.41
CA ASP A 217 25.44 -1.50 -5.85
C ASP A 217 24.10 -1.93 -6.48
N PRO A 218 23.64 -1.24 -7.54
CA PRO A 218 22.43 -1.64 -8.24
C PRO A 218 22.58 -3.02 -8.88
N ILE A 219 21.49 -3.77 -8.93
CA ILE A 219 21.43 -5.04 -9.67
C ILE A 219 21.58 -4.75 -11.16
N THR A 220 22.59 -5.39 -11.77
CA THR A 220 22.88 -5.26 -13.19
C THR A 220 22.12 -6.32 -13.99
N GLN A 221 22.05 -6.14 -15.32
CA GLN A 221 21.47 -7.13 -16.23
C GLN A 221 22.18 -8.49 -16.13
N MET A 222 23.50 -8.49 -15.98
CA MET A 222 24.28 -9.72 -15.78
C MET A 222 23.89 -10.43 -14.48
N ASP A 223 23.61 -9.68 -13.41
CA ASP A 223 23.18 -10.27 -12.14
C ASP A 223 21.79 -10.92 -12.27
N LEU A 224 20.89 -10.33 -13.07
CA LEU A 224 19.58 -10.91 -13.36
C LEU A 224 19.67 -12.21 -14.19
N GLU A 225 20.62 -12.28 -15.12
CA GLU A 225 20.93 -13.50 -15.87
C GLU A 225 21.51 -14.59 -14.95
N GLU A 226 22.42 -14.23 -14.03
CA GLU A 226 22.99 -15.13 -13.01
C GLU A 226 21.90 -15.70 -12.08
N LEU A 227 20.92 -14.88 -11.72
CA LEU A 227 19.77 -15.27 -10.91
C LEU A 227 18.70 -16.06 -11.68
N GLY A 228 18.89 -16.26 -12.99
CA GLY A 228 17.95 -16.99 -13.85
C GLY A 228 16.64 -16.25 -14.11
N LEU A 229 16.62 -14.93 -13.88
CA LEU A 229 15.45 -14.06 -14.11
C LEU A 229 15.39 -13.51 -15.54
N LEU A 230 16.46 -13.66 -16.32
CA LEU A 230 16.54 -13.31 -17.73
C LEU A 230 17.18 -14.45 -18.53
N ALA A 231 16.72 -14.67 -19.75
CA ALA A 231 17.39 -15.57 -20.68
C ALA A 231 18.75 -14.96 -21.08
N PRO A 232 19.84 -15.76 -21.11
CA PRO A 232 21.15 -15.26 -21.53
C PRO A 232 21.05 -14.75 -22.97
N ARG A 233 21.74 -13.64 -23.29
CA ARG A 233 21.81 -13.17 -24.68
C ARG A 233 22.38 -14.29 -25.55
N GLY A 234 21.57 -14.79 -26.48
CA GLY A 234 22.08 -15.52 -27.62
C GLY A 234 23.11 -14.62 -28.30
N THR A 235 24.34 -15.10 -28.43
CA THR A 235 25.32 -14.49 -29.32
C THR A 235 24.66 -14.34 -30.70
N PRO A 236 24.67 -13.14 -31.33
CA PRO A 236 24.35 -13.09 -32.73
C PRO A 236 25.40 -13.95 -33.44
N GLU A 237 24.96 -15.02 -34.09
CA GLU A 237 25.81 -15.79 -34.99
C GLU A 237 26.28 -14.85 -36.10
N ASP A 238 27.59 -14.62 -36.17
CA ASP A 238 28.28 -13.96 -37.28
C ASP A 238 28.19 -14.79 -38.57
#